data_AF-A0A535ZBF0-F1
#
_entry.id   AF-A0A535ZBF0-F1
#
_cell.length_a   1.000
_cell.length_b   1.000
_cell.length_c   1.000
_cell.angle_alpha   90.00
_cell.angle_beta   90.00
_cell.angle_gamma   90.00
#
_symmetry.space_group_name_H-M   'P 1'
#
loop_
_entity.id
_entity.type
_entity.pdbx_description
1 polymer ?
#
loop_
_entity_poly.entity_id
_entity_poly.type
_entity_poly.pdbx_seq_one_letter_code
_entity_poly.pdbx_strand_id
1 'polypeptide(L)'
;MASVEEELAQRLGRGEEVVLATVIKLDGEPPSQPGAKLLMSRTAPIAGTLGCSEFDSAAVADANAIATSGSPQLRTYRHDLGSVEVYLEPYAASPTLVIFAATPVARALASWAPELGFRTVL
;
A
#
# COMPACT_ATOMS: atom_id res chain seq x y z
N MET A 1 -15.14 12.47 -4.78
CA MET A 1 -14.09 11.85 -3.93
C MET A 1 -13.15 11.15 -4.87
N ALA A 2 -11.85 11.29 -4.70
CA ALA A 2 -10.88 10.56 -5.51
C ALA A 2 -11.06 9.05 -5.30
N SER A 3 -10.84 8.25 -6.34
CA SER A 3 -10.90 6.79 -6.18
C SER A 3 -9.74 6.29 -5.31
N VAL A 4 -9.84 5.08 -4.75
CA VAL A 4 -8.74 4.50 -3.96
C VAL A 4 -7.48 4.34 -4.80
N GLU A 5 -7.63 4.10 -6.10
CA GLU A 5 -6.54 4.02 -7.08
C GLU A 5 -5.87 5.36 -7.32
N GLU A 6 -6.65 6.44 -7.42
CA GLU A 6 -6.11 7.80 -7.54
C GLU A 6 -5.32 8.19 -6.28
N GLU A 7 -5.85 7.87 -5.10
CA GLU A 7 -5.16 8.10 -3.83
C GLU A 7 -3.87 7.26 -3.72
N LEU A 8 -3.91 5.98 -4.14
CA LEU A 8 -2.74 5.13 -4.22
C LEU A 8 -1.67 5.76 -5.12
N ALA A 9 -2.03 6.17 -6.34
CA ALA A 9 -1.10 6.80 -7.26
C ALA A 9 -0.48 8.08 -6.69
N GLN A 10 -1.28 8.90 -5.99
CA GLN A 10 -0.79 10.12 -5.33
C GLN A 10 0.21 9.81 -4.21
N ARG A 11 -0.06 8.82 -3.36
CA ARG A 11 0.84 8.43 -2.26
C ARG A 11 2.14 7.83 -2.77
N LEU A 12 2.07 6.97 -3.80
CA LEU A 12 3.25 6.44 -4.48
C LEU A 12 4.08 7.56 -5.12
N GLY A 13 3.44 8.55 -5.75
CA GLY A 13 4.12 9.72 -6.31
C GLY A 13 4.82 10.59 -5.26
N ARG A 14 4.41 10.53 -3.99
CA ARG A 14 5.08 11.18 -2.84
C ARG A 14 6.15 10.30 -2.19
N GLY A 15 6.35 9.08 -2.69
CA GLY A 15 7.29 8.11 -2.11
C GLY A 15 6.83 7.57 -0.75
N GLU A 16 5.52 7.58 -0.48
CA GLU A 16 4.96 7.04 0.76
C GLU A 16 4.88 5.51 0.71
N GLU A 17 5.19 4.85 1.83
CA GLU A 17 4.91 3.44 2.03
C GLU A 17 3.43 3.23 2.34
N VAL A 18 2.80 2.31 1.62
CA VAL A 18 1.36 2.02 1.74
C VAL A 18 1.08 0.53 1.63
N VAL A 19 -0.06 0.11 2.18
CA VAL A 19 -0.61 -1.25 2.00
C VAL A 19 -2.01 -1.12 1.40
N LEU A 20 -2.24 -1.74 0.25
CA LEU A 20 -3.56 -1.85 -0.35
C LEU A 20 -4.16 -3.20 0.03
N ALA A 21 -5.31 -3.18 0.68
CA ALA A 21 -6.14 -4.36 0.90
C ALA A 21 -7.26 -4.38 -0.13
N THR A 22 -7.45 -5.52 -0.80
CA THR A 22 -8.51 -5.74 -1.79
C THR A 22 -9.28 -7.00 -1.45
N VAL A 23 -10.60 -6.91 -1.34
CA VAL A 23 -11.47 -8.08 -1.18
C VAL A 23 -11.50 -8.87 -2.49
N ILE A 24 -11.04 -10.12 -2.46
CA ILE A 24 -10.95 -10.97 -3.66
C ILE A 24 -12.02 -12.07 -3.68
N LYS A 25 -12.56 -12.43 -2.52
CA LYS A 25 -13.58 -13.47 -2.38
C LYS A 25 -14.46 -13.22 -1.16
N LEU A 26 -15.73 -13.60 -1.29
CA LEU A 26 -16.70 -13.65 -0.19
C LEU A 26 -17.09 -15.09 0.09
N ASP A 27 -17.42 -15.37 1.35
CA ASP A 27 -18.08 -16.59 1.80
C ASP A 27 -19.26 -16.21 2.70
N GLY A 28 -20.47 -16.64 2.34
CA GLY A 28 -21.72 -16.14 2.95
C GLY A 28 -22.18 -14.80 2.37
N GLU A 29 -22.83 -13.98 3.20
CA GLU A 29 -23.33 -12.64 2.86
C GLU A 29 -22.70 -11.56 3.77
N PRO A 30 -21.36 -11.49 3.87
CA PRO A 30 -20.72 -10.44 4.66
C PRO A 30 -21.04 -9.05 4.08
N PRO A 31 -21.01 -7.98 4.89
CA PRO A 31 -21.25 -6.61 4.44
C PRO A 31 -20.05 -6.08 3.63
N SER A 32 -19.84 -6.63 2.43
CA SER A 32 -18.71 -6.36 1.55
C SER A 32 -19.04 -6.75 0.11
N GLN A 33 -18.14 -6.41 -0.82
CA GLN A 33 -18.23 -6.78 -2.22
C GLN A 33 -16.83 -7.10 -2.79
N PRO A 34 -16.71 -8.02 -3.76
CA PRO A 34 -15.45 -8.22 -4.47
C PRO A 34 -14.95 -6.90 -5.07
N GLY A 35 -13.66 -6.63 -4.93
CA GLY A 35 -13.04 -5.39 -5.36
C GLY A 35 -13.20 -4.22 -4.40
N ALA A 36 -13.85 -4.38 -3.24
CA ALA A 36 -13.78 -3.40 -2.17
C ALA A 36 -12.31 -3.23 -1.73
N LYS A 37 -11.88 -1.98 -1.53
CA LYS A 37 -10.48 -1.62 -1.32
C LYS A 37 -10.31 -0.71 -0.12
N LEU A 38 -9.23 -0.94 0.60
CA LEU A 38 -8.79 -0.15 1.74
C LEU A 38 -7.30 0.15 1.60
N LEU A 39 -6.95 1.42 1.54
CA LEU A 39 -5.58 1.89 1.45
C LEU A 39 -5.12 2.40 2.82
N MET A 40 -4.02 1.82 3.30
CA MET A 40 -3.47 2.06 4.62
C MET A 40 -2.06 2.61 4.51
N SER A 41 -1.68 3.47 5.43
CA SER A 41 -0.35 4.07 5.54
C SER A 41 0.01 4.21 7.02
N ARG A 42 1.30 4.34 7.32
CA ARG A 42 1.78 4.65 8.67
C ARG A 42 1.57 6.13 9.04
N THR A 43 1.48 7.01 8.06
CA THR A 43 1.48 8.47 8.26
C THR A 43 0.26 9.18 7.68
N ALA A 44 -0.38 8.60 6.66
CA ALA A 44 -1.55 9.18 6.01
C ALA A 44 -2.86 8.55 6.51
N PRO A 45 -3.99 9.30 6.48
CA PRO A 45 -5.31 8.75 6.79
C PRO A 45 -5.65 7.54 5.92
N ILE A 46 -6.50 6.66 6.43
CA ILE A 46 -7.05 5.53 5.68
C ILE A 46 -7.96 6.05 4.55
N ALA A 47 -7.93 5.41 3.39
CA ALA A 47 -8.83 5.70 2.28
C ALA A 47 -9.55 4.43 1.80
N GLY A 48 -10.85 4.53 1.54
CA GLY A 48 -11.70 3.39 1.16
C GLY A 48 -12.23 2.61 2.36
N THR A 49 -12.85 1.47 2.08
CA THR A 49 -13.41 0.52 3.05
C THR A 49 -13.49 -0.87 2.42
N LEU A 50 -13.27 -1.91 3.24
CA LEU A 50 -13.58 -3.30 2.92
C LEU A 50 -15.06 -3.62 3.13
N GLY A 51 -15.86 -2.67 3.62
CA GLY A 51 -17.32 -2.74 3.70
C GLY A 51 -17.90 -2.56 5.10
N CYS A 52 -17.15 -2.90 6.14
CA CYS A 52 -17.50 -2.61 7.54
C CYS A 52 -16.28 -2.35 8.42
N SER A 53 -16.51 -1.77 9.60
CA SER A 53 -15.46 -1.41 10.57
C SER A 53 -14.63 -2.59 11.07
N GLU A 54 -15.23 -3.78 11.15
CA GLU A 54 -14.61 -4.99 11.64
C GLU A 54 -13.55 -5.49 10.65
N PHE A 55 -13.87 -5.48 9.35
CA PHE A 55 -12.91 -5.80 8.30
C PHE A 55 -11.82 -4.73 8.18
N ASP A 56 -12.21 -3.46 8.25
CA ASP A 56 -11.26 -2.34 8.16
C ASP A 56 -10.25 -2.37 9.31
N SER A 57 -10.71 -2.58 10.55
CA SER A 57 -9.84 -2.66 11.72
C SER A 57 -8.96 -3.91 11.70
N ALA A 58 -9.47 -5.05 11.25
CA ALA A 58 -8.66 -6.26 11.10
C ALA A 58 -7.54 -6.07 10.05
N ALA A 59 -7.84 -5.44 8.91
CA ALA A 59 -6.83 -5.13 7.90
C ALA A 59 -5.79 -4.13 8.40
N VAL A 60 -6.20 -3.11 9.17
CA VAL A 60 -5.29 -2.15 9.79
C VAL A 60 -4.37 -2.82 10.82
N ALA A 61 -4.87 -3.79 11.58
CA ALA A 61 -4.06 -4.55 12.53
C ALA A 61 -2.95 -5.36 11.83
N ASP A 62 -3.24 -5.92 10.65
CA ASP A 62 -2.27 -6.68 9.86
C ASP A 62 -1.31 -5.79 9.04
N ALA A 63 -1.69 -4.54 8.74
CA ALA A 63 -0.99 -3.67 7.81
C ALA A 63 0.51 -3.51 8.09
N ASN A 64 0.90 -3.31 9.36
CA ASN A 64 2.32 -3.13 9.71
C ASN A 64 3.16 -4.40 9.47
N ALA A 65 2.59 -5.58 9.71
CA ALA A 65 3.27 -6.84 9.45
C ALA A 65 3.45 -7.09 7.94
N ILE A 66 2.44 -6.74 7.13
CA ILE A 66 2.51 -6.82 5.66
C ILE A 66 3.54 -5.84 5.09
N ALA A 67 3.53 -4.59 5.56
CA ALA A 67 4.52 -3.60 5.15
C ALA A 67 5.95 -4.06 5.49
N THR A 68 6.15 -4.58 6.72
CA THR A 68 7.46 -5.07 7.17
C THR A 68 7.92 -6.31 6.39
N SER A 69 7.01 -7.20 5.99
CA SER A 69 7.40 -8.38 5.20
C SER A 69 7.78 -8.04 3.77
N GLY A 70 7.31 -6.90 3.24
CA GLY A 70 7.56 -6.46 1.87
C GLY A 70 6.99 -7.40 0.81
N SER A 71 6.09 -8.31 1.20
CA SER A 71 5.53 -9.35 0.35
C SER A 71 4.01 -9.41 0.48
N PRO A 72 3.27 -9.57 -0.62
CA PRO A 72 1.82 -9.69 -0.56
C PRO A 72 1.37 -10.93 0.21
N GLN A 73 0.24 -10.82 0.92
CA GLN A 73 -0.34 -11.93 1.68
C GLN A 73 -1.86 -11.99 1.54
N LEU A 74 -2.41 -13.18 1.70
CA LEU A 74 -3.85 -13.41 1.85
C LEU A 74 -4.23 -13.48 3.33
N ARG A 75 -5.34 -12.86 3.68
CA ARG A 75 -5.96 -12.91 5.01
C ARG A 75 -7.45 -13.15 4.89
N THR A 76 -8.00 -13.83 5.88
CA THR A 76 -9.45 -14.04 5.98
C THR A 76 -9.97 -13.31 7.20
N TYR A 77 -10.91 -12.39 7.01
CA TYR A 77 -11.58 -11.69 8.09
C TYR A 77 -13.03 -12.16 8.21
N ARG A 78 -13.52 -12.27 9.44
CA ARG A 78 -14.85 -12.86 9.74
C ARG A 78 -15.79 -11.83 10.33
N HIS A 79 -17.05 -11.97 9.98
CA HIS A 79 -18.20 -11.23 10.47
C HIS A 79 -19.35 -12.24 10.71
N ASP A 80 -20.38 -11.85 11.45
CA ASP A 80 -21.49 -12.75 11.80
C ASP A 80 -22.24 -13.30 10.57
N LEU A 81 -22.22 -12.55 9.46
CA LEU A 81 -22.90 -12.88 8.21
C LEU A 81 -22.01 -13.61 7.18
N GLY A 82 -20.72 -13.82 7.48
CA GLY A 82 -19.79 -14.45 6.54
C GLY A 82 -18.34 -14.01 6.71
N SER A 83 -17.51 -14.29 5.72
CA SER A 83 -16.10 -13.91 5.72
C SER A 83 -15.64 -13.35 4.39
N VAL A 84 -14.58 -12.55 4.44
CA VAL A 84 -13.91 -11.98 3.27
C VAL A 84 -12.48 -12.50 3.19
N GLU A 85 -12.06 -12.92 2.02
CA GLU A 85 -10.65 -13.14 1.71
C GLU A 85 -10.09 -11.86 1.08
N VAL A 86 -9.02 -11.35 1.69
CA VAL A 86 -8.43 -10.07 1.38
C VAL A 86 -6.98 -10.29 0.96
N TYR A 87 -6.65 -9.75 -0.21
CA TYR A 87 -5.29 -9.67 -0.70
C TYR A 87 -4.68 -8.35 -0.23
N LEU A 88 -3.61 -8.43 0.55
CA LEU A 88 -2.87 -7.28 1.07
C LEU A 88 -1.56 -7.12 0.31
N GLU A 89 -1.42 -5.99 -0.39
CA GLU A 89 -0.29 -5.65 -1.24
C GLU A 89 0.53 -4.52 -0.61
N PRO A 90 1.77 -4.78 -0.14
CA PRO A 90 2.66 -3.73 0.30
C PRO A 90 3.32 -3.01 -0.89
N TYR A 91 3.30 -1.70 -0.86
CA TYR A 91 4.09 -0.84 -1.73
C TYR A 91 5.12 -0.10 -0.90
N ALA A 92 6.38 -0.47 -1.08
CA ALA A 92 7.49 0.17 -0.38
C ALA A 92 7.72 1.59 -0.90
N ALA A 93 8.23 2.46 -0.01
CA ALA A 93 8.73 3.77 -0.40
C ALA A 93 9.86 3.65 -1.44
N SER A 94 9.98 4.64 -2.33
CA SER A 94 11.08 4.73 -3.29
C SER A 94 12.45 4.62 -2.57
N PRO A 95 13.31 3.66 -2.95
CA PRO A 95 14.60 3.49 -2.31
C PRO A 95 15.45 4.76 -2.46
N THR A 96 16.23 5.08 -1.43
CA THR A 96 17.09 6.26 -1.46
C THR A 96 18.49 5.89 -1.98
N LEU A 97 18.91 6.50 -3.08
CA LEU A 97 20.28 6.44 -3.58
C LEU A 97 21.09 7.59 -2.97
N VAL A 98 22.04 7.24 -2.09
CA VAL A 98 23.00 8.19 -1.52
C VAL A 98 24.29 8.15 -2.34
N ILE A 99 24.67 9.29 -2.92
CA ILE A 99 25.86 9.41 -3.77
C ILE A 99 26.91 10.21 -3.02
N PHE A 100 28.05 9.59 -2.73
CA PHE A 100 29.18 10.29 -2.15
C PHE A 100 30.09 10.82 -3.26
N ALA A 101 30.32 12.14 -3.26
CA ALA A 101 31.09 12.95 -4.24
C ALA A 101 30.27 13.54 -5.40
N ALA A 102 30.77 14.67 -5.93
CA ALA A 102 30.11 15.48 -6.96
C ALA A 102 30.87 15.49 -8.30
N THR A 103 31.37 14.32 -8.71
CA THR A 103 32.06 14.13 -9.99
C THR A 103 31.06 14.17 -11.17
N PRO A 104 31.53 14.32 -12.43
CA PRO A 104 30.66 14.21 -13.60
C PRO A 104 29.88 12.88 -13.65
N VAL A 105 30.51 11.77 -13.24
CA VAL A 105 29.85 10.45 -13.15
C VAL A 105 28.74 10.44 -12.09
N ALA A 106 29.00 11.02 -10.91
CA ALA A 106 28.00 11.15 -9.85
C ALA A 106 26.78 11.97 -10.29
N ARG A 107 27.00 13.07 -11.04
CA ARG A 107 25.91 13.89 -11.58
C ARG A 107 25.10 13.14 -12.66
N ALA A 108 25.77 12.38 -13.51
CA ALA A 108 25.08 11.55 -14.51
C ALA A 108 24.20 10.48 -13.82
N LEU A 109 24.74 9.79 -12.81
CA LEU A 109 23.98 8.82 -12.01
C LEU A 109 22.77 9.48 -11.32
N ALA A 110 22.98 10.65 -10.70
CA ALA A 110 21.92 11.41 -10.06
C ALA A 110 20.80 11.81 -11.03
N SER A 111 21.11 12.08 -12.30
CA SER A 111 20.10 12.46 -13.30
C SER A 111 19.20 11.29 -13.72
N TRP A 112 19.71 10.06 -13.76
CA TRP A 112 18.91 8.87 -14.13
C TRP A 112 18.15 8.26 -12.96
N ALA A 113 18.61 8.49 -11.73
CA ALA A 113 18.05 7.86 -10.54
C ALA A 113 16.52 8.09 -10.37
N PRO A 114 15.95 9.29 -10.60
CA PRO A 114 14.50 9.49 -10.53
C PRO A 114 13.71 8.66 -11.56
N GLU A 115 14.22 8.51 -12.78
CA GLU A 115 13.57 7.70 -13.83
C GLU A 115 13.54 6.21 -13.47
N LEU A 116 14.51 5.76 -12.66
CA LEU A 116 14.58 4.41 -12.13
C LEU A 116 13.82 4.23 -10.81
N GLY A 117 13.11 5.27 -10.35
CA GLY A 117 12.30 5.23 -9.12
C GLY A 117 13.09 5.43 -7.82
N PHE A 118 14.32 5.94 -7.89
CA PHE A 118 15.12 6.27 -6.70
C PHE A 118 14.92 7.71 -6.26
N ARG A 119 14.89 7.91 -4.94
CA ARG A 119 15.09 9.22 -4.32
C ARG A 119 16.59 9.48 -4.21
N THR A 120 17.13 10.55 -4.80
CA THR A 120 18.57 10.82 -4.77
C THR A 120 18.96 11.81 -3.69
N VAL A 121 20.06 11.54 -3.00
CA VAL A 121 20.77 12.47 -2.13
C VAL A 121 22.23 12.50 -2.57
N LEU A 122 22.75 13.69 -2.87
CA LEU A 122 24.14 13.91 -3.32
C LEU A 122 24.92 14.73 -2.28
#